data_AF-S2XVM9-F1
#
_entry.id   AF-S2XVM9-F1
#
_cell.length_a   1.000
_cell.length_b   1.000
_cell.length_c   1.000
_cell.angle_alpha   90.00
_cell.angle_beta   90.00
_cell.angle_gamma   90.00
#
_symmetry.space_group_name_H-M   'P 1'
#
loop_
_entity.id
_entity.type
_entity.pdbx_description
1 polymer ?
#
loop_
_entity_poly.entity_id
_entity_poly.type
_entity_poly.pdbx_seq_one_letter_code
_entity_poly.pdbx_strand_id
1 'polypeptide(L)'
;MRLRTIALAAAWLPLAACTTAAAHTPAYTVLSEASSIQADHTRAGSADLLMPGATHADARAAIADYTARIRPGTALMYVKVIHTPGASRYVCRARWYANAHAFTRYGQGPQPDTWPALDITCP
;
A
#
# COMPACT_ATOMS: atom_id res chain seq x y z
N MET A 1 5.42 -68.16 -28.69
CA MET A 1 5.59 -66.75 -29.10
C MET A 1 5.17 -65.83 -27.96
N ARG A 2 6.15 -65.07 -27.44
CA ARG A 2 6.09 -63.78 -26.71
C ARG A 2 5.14 -63.62 -25.49
N LEU A 3 5.76 -63.67 -24.30
CA LEU A 3 5.31 -63.07 -23.05
C LEU A 3 5.08 -61.55 -23.22
N ARG A 4 4.06 -61.01 -22.54
CA ARG A 4 3.92 -59.57 -22.28
C ARG A 4 3.66 -59.34 -20.79
N THR A 5 4.73 -58.96 -20.09
CA THR A 5 4.74 -58.48 -18.70
C THR A 5 4.29 -57.02 -18.69
N ILE A 6 3.25 -56.69 -17.91
CA ILE A 6 2.79 -55.31 -17.70
C ILE A 6 3.30 -54.87 -16.32
N ALA A 7 4.25 -53.93 -16.31
CA ALA A 7 4.72 -53.27 -15.09
C ALA A 7 3.83 -52.06 -14.79
N LEU A 8 3.14 -52.09 -13.65
CA LEU A 8 2.41 -50.94 -13.10
C LEU A 8 3.39 -50.11 -12.26
N ALA A 9 3.83 -48.97 -12.80
CA ALA A 9 4.59 -47.97 -12.06
C ALA A 9 3.63 -47.14 -11.18
N ALA A 10 3.74 -47.31 -9.86
CA ALA A 10 3.06 -46.47 -8.89
C ALA A 10 3.72 -45.08 -8.85
N ALA A 11 3.06 -44.09 -9.45
CA ALA A 11 3.47 -42.70 -9.37
C ALA A 11 3.08 -42.11 -8.00
N TRP A 12 4.07 -41.97 -7.12
CA TRP A 12 3.96 -41.17 -5.90
C TRP A 12 4.03 -39.70 -6.29
N LEU A 13 2.89 -39.01 -6.29
CA LEU A 13 2.81 -37.55 -6.41
C LEU A 13 3.11 -36.94 -5.03
N PRO A 14 4.21 -36.19 -4.86
CA PRO A 14 4.39 -35.40 -3.65
C PRO A 14 3.36 -34.27 -3.65
N LEU A 15 2.47 -34.27 -2.66
CA LEU A 15 1.61 -33.15 -2.31
C LEU A 15 2.50 -31.95 -1.98
N ALA A 16 2.70 -31.06 -2.96
CA ALA A 16 3.29 -29.76 -2.75
C ALA A 16 2.39 -28.99 -1.79
N ALA A 17 2.81 -28.87 -0.54
CA ALA A 17 2.19 -27.99 0.44
C ALA A 17 2.35 -26.55 -0.06
N CYS A 18 1.29 -26.00 -0.65
CA CYS A 18 1.15 -24.56 -0.82
C CYS A 18 1.02 -23.94 0.58
N THR A 19 2.15 -23.59 1.19
CA THR A 19 2.20 -22.59 2.25
C THR A 19 1.78 -21.27 1.64
N THR A 20 0.47 -21.03 1.57
CA THR A 20 -0.09 -19.69 1.40
C THR A 20 0.41 -18.84 2.56
N ALA A 21 1.48 -18.08 2.32
CA ALA A 21 1.88 -16.99 3.19
C ALA A 21 0.67 -16.07 3.32
N ALA A 22 -0.01 -16.13 4.47
CA ALA A 22 -1.09 -15.21 4.78
C ALA A 22 -0.52 -13.80 4.63
N ALA A 23 -1.04 -13.03 3.68
CA ALA A 23 -0.65 -11.66 3.48
C ALA A 23 -0.84 -10.91 4.81
N HIS A 24 0.26 -10.49 5.42
CA HIS A 24 0.22 -9.73 6.66
C HIS A 24 -0.34 -8.35 6.34
N THR A 25 -1.64 -8.15 6.59
CA THR A 25 -2.25 -6.83 6.51
C THR A 25 -1.70 -5.99 7.67
N PRO A 26 -1.00 -4.88 7.41
CA PRO A 26 -0.42 -4.05 8.46
C PRO A 26 -1.54 -3.51 9.36
N ALA A 27 -1.44 -3.75 10.66
CA ALA A 27 -2.42 -3.27 11.63
C ALA A 27 -2.10 -1.82 12.04
N TYR A 28 -2.95 -0.88 11.66
CA TYR A 28 -2.85 0.53 12.06
C TYR A 28 -4.21 1.11 12.41
N THR A 29 -4.20 2.20 13.19
CA THR A 29 -5.40 2.97 13.52
C THR A 29 -5.36 4.31 12.80
N VAL A 30 -6.42 4.69 12.09
CA VAL A 30 -6.55 6.06 11.54
C VAL A 30 -6.91 6.99 12.69
N LEU A 31 -5.98 7.87 13.09
CA LEU A 31 -6.21 8.83 14.18
C LEU A 31 -6.90 10.10 13.69
N SER A 32 -6.51 10.55 12.51
CA SER A 32 -7.05 11.75 11.89
C SER A 32 -7.25 11.48 10.40
N GLU A 33 -8.36 11.96 9.87
CA GLU A 33 -8.58 12.08 8.43
C GLU A 33 -9.32 13.39 8.19
N ALA A 34 -8.72 14.26 7.38
CA ALA A 34 -9.29 15.54 7.01
C ALA A 34 -9.26 15.67 5.49
N SER A 35 -10.29 16.29 4.94
CA SER A 35 -10.33 16.57 3.50
C SER A 35 -11.09 17.84 3.20
N SER A 36 -10.66 18.58 2.18
CA SER A 36 -11.31 19.79 1.70
C SER A 36 -11.53 19.71 0.19
N ILE A 37 -12.66 20.26 -0.25
CA ILE A 37 -12.96 20.44 -1.67
C ILE A 37 -12.19 21.66 -2.17
N GLN A 38 -11.51 21.48 -3.30
CA GLN A 38 -10.72 22.50 -3.97
C GLN A 38 -11.58 23.27 -4.98
N ALA A 39 -11.03 24.37 -5.50
CA ALA A 39 -11.73 25.23 -6.48
C ALA A 39 -12.11 24.50 -7.78
N ASP A 40 -11.42 23.42 -8.13
CA ASP A 40 -11.73 22.57 -9.27
C ASP A 40 -12.64 21.37 -8.92
N HIS A 41 -13.33 21.45 -7.78
CA HIS A 41 -14.21 20.42 -7.23
C HIS A 41 -13.54 19.07 -6.93
N THR A 42 -12.20 19.01 -6.93
CA THR A 42 -11.46 17.82 -6.45
C THR A 42 -11.27 17.85 -4.93
N ARG A 43 -11.01 16.70 -4.32
CA ARG A 43 -10.73 16.60 -2.88
C ARG A 43 -9.23 16.47 -2.63
N ALA A 44 -8.70 17.29 -1.73
CA ALA A 44 -7.37 17.11 -1.15
C ALA A 44 -7.51 16.77 0.34
N GLY A 45 -6.68 15.87 0.86
CA GLY A 45 -6.79 15.46 2.25
C GLY A 45 -5.47 15.08 2.91
N SER A 46 -5.57 14.79 4.21
CA SER A 46 -4.48 14.26 5.03
C SER A 46 -4.99 13.20 6.00
N ALA A 47 -4.15 12.21 6.29
CA ALA A 47 -4.41 11.20 7.31
C ALA A 47 -3.18 10.86 8.14
N ASP A 48 -3.37 10.65 9.44
CA ASP A 48 -2.36 10.13 10.35
C ASP A 48 -2.72 8.70 10.77
N LEU A 49 -1.80 7.77 10.52
CA LEU A 49 -1.90 6.36 10.85
C LEU A 49 -1.06 6.09 12.10
N LEU A 50 -1.69 5.68 13.19
CA LEU A 50 -1.01 5.26 14.40
C LEU A 50 -0.60 3.80 14.29
N MET A 51 0.69 3.55 14.47
CA MET A 51 1.26 2.22 14.53
C MET A 51 2.41 2.20 15.55
N PRO A 52 2.12 1.79 16.81
CA PRO A 52 3.14 1.70 17.86
C PRO A 52 4.25 0.74 17.44
N GLY A 53 5.51 1.18 17.54
CA GLY A 53 6.68 0.34 17.21
C GLY A 53 6.89 0.04 15.72
N ALA A 54 6.17 0.71 14.81
CA ALA A 54 6.31 0.52 13.36
C ALA A 54 7.76 0.65 12.85
N THR A 55 8.23 -0.36 12.11
CA THR A 55 9.44 -0.19 11.30
C THR A 55 9.13 0.62 10.03
N HIS A 56 10.16 1.04 9.29
CA HIS A 56 9.95 1.66 7.98
C HIS A 56 9.23 0.72 6.99
N ALA A 57 9.45 -0.59 7.08
CA ALA A 57 8.76 -1.57 6.24
C ALA A 57 7.26 -1.61 6.57
N ASP A 58 6.92 -1.68 7.86
CA ASP A 58 5.52 -1.69 8.31
C ASP A 58 4.81 -0.39 7.93
N ALA A 59 5.50 0.74 8.08
CA ALA A 59 4.95 2.04 7.73
C ALA A 59 4.71 2.19 6.22
N ARG A 60 5.62 1.71 5.37
CA ARG A 60 5.41 1.67 3.90
C ARG A 60 4.22 0.79 3.53
N ALA A 61 4.11 -0.38 4.15
CA ALA A 61 2.99 -1.29 3.93
C ALA A 61 1.65 -0.64 4.36
N ALA A 62 1.62 0.03 5.51
CA ALA A 62 0.42 0.73 6.01
C ALA A 62 -0.03 1.85 5.08
N ILE A 63 0.92 2.64 4.55
CA ILE A 63 0.62 3.69 3.58
C ILE A 63 0.05 3.08 2.28
N ALA A 64 0.66 2.01 1.76
CA ALA A 64 0.16 1.34 0.57
C ALA A 64 -1.26 0.79 0.78
N ASP A 65 -1.49 0.14 1.92
CA ASP A 65 -2.80 -0.40 2.30
C ASP A 65 -3.87 0.69 2.48
N TYR A 66 -3.55 1.79 3.16
CA TYR A 66 -4.45 2.94 3.32
C TYR A 66 -4.81 3.56 1.96
N THR A 67 -3.80 3.80 1.12
CA THR A 67 -3.98 4.52 -0.14
C THR A 67 -4.75 3.71 -1.17
N ALA A 68 -4.72 2.38 -1.11
CA ALA A 68 -5.57 1.51 -1.92
C ALA A 68 -7.08 1.70 -1.68
N ARG A 69 -7.46 2.30 -0.55
CA ARG A 69 -8.88 2.55 -0.17
C ARG A 69 -9.34 3.99 -0.43
N ILE A 70 -8.49 4.85 -0.99
CA ILE A 70 -8.84 6.24 -1.26
C ILE A 70 -9.98 6.30 -2.29
N ARG A 71 -11.04 7.05 -1.94
CA ARG A 71 -12.24 7.16 -2.76
C ARG A 71 -11.98 7.95 -4.05
N PRO A 72 -12.69 7.60 -5.15
CA PRO A 72 -12.73 8.43 -6.36
C PRO A 72 -13.07 9.89 -6.07
N GLY A 73 -12.51 10.80 -6.86
CA GLY A 73 -12.66 12.26 -6.68
C GLY A 73 -11.64 12.90 -5.73
N THR A 74 -10.87 12.10 -5.00
CA THR A 74 -9.66 12.58 -4.30
C THR A 74 -8.55 12.78 -5.32
N ALA A 75 -7.98 13.98 -5.39
CA ALA A 75 -6.82 14.29 -6.25
C ALA A 75 -5.49 14.10 -5.52
N LEU A 76 -5.45 14.40 -4.22
CA LEU A 76 -4.24 14.39 -3.40
C LEU A 76 -4.54 13.90 -1.98
N MET A 77 -3.69 13.02 -1.45
CA MET A 77 -3.75 12.61 -0.04
C MET A 77 -2.34 12.63 0.56
N TYR A 78 -2.19 13.32 1.70
CA TYR A 78 -0.98 13.27 2.53
C TYR A 78 -1.16 12.23 3.61
N VAL A 79 -0.29 11.22 3.68
CA VAL A 79 -0.41 10.15 4.67
C VAL A 79 0.84 10.13 5.54
N LYS A 80 0.68 10.01 6.85
CA LYS A 80 1.81 9.82 7.78
C LYS A 80 1.57 8.59 8.63
N VAL A 81 2.65 7.90 8.97
CA VAL A 81 2.65 6.88 10.02
C VAL A 81 3.37 7.43 11.24
N ILE A 82 2.76 7.34 12.42
CA ILE A 82 3.28 7.86 13.69
C ILE A 82 3.23 6.78 14.76
N HIS A 83 4.15 6.85 15.73
CA HIS A 83 4.20 5.89 16.84
C HIS A 83 3.22 6.19 17.96
N THR A 84 2.89 7.46 18.17
CA THR A 84 2.03 7.91 19.26
C THR A 84 1.12 9.05 18.78
N PRO A 85 -0.09 9.20 19.34
CA PRO A 85 -0.97 10.32 19.01
C PRO A 85 -0.30 11.68 19.24
N GLY A 86 -0.45 12.60 18.28
CA GLY A 86 0.15 13.94 18.37
C GLY A 86 1.67 13.99 18.22
N ALA A 87 2.32 12.89 17.81
CA ALA A 87 3.76 12.89 17.54
C ALA A 87 4.12 13.94 16.48
N SER A 88 5.13 14.76 16.77
CA SER A 88 5.68 15.72 15.81
C SER A 88 6.55 15.06 14.73
N ARG A 89 7.03 13.83 14.99
CA ARG A 89 7.83 13.03 14.06
C ARG A 89 7.01 11.88 13.50
N TYR A 90 7.21 11.62 12.22
CA TYR A 90 6.63 10.48 11.51
C TYR A 90 7.68 9.40 11.27
N VAL A 91 7.23 8.16 11.15
CA VAL A 91 8.02 6.99 10.74
C VAL A 91 8.22 7.01 9.22
N CYS A 92 7.13 7.11 8.47
CA CYS A 92 7.15 7.43 7.04
C CYS A 92 6.04 8.42 6.74
N ARG A 93 6.23 9.21 5.69
CA ARG A 93 5.19 10.04 5.09
C ARG A 93 5.06 9.72 3.62
N ALA A 94 3.89 9.95 3.07
CA ALA A 94 3.67 9.84 1.64
C ALA A 94 2.76 10.92 1.08
N ARG A 95 2.94 11.17 -0.21
CA ARG A 95 2.05 11.96 -1.04
C ARG A 95 1.47 11.03 -2.10
N TRP A 96 0.17 10.83 -2.04
CA TRP A 96 -0.58 10.05 -3.02
C TRP A 96 -1.24 10.98 -4.02
N TYR A 97 -1.09 10.70 -5.31
CA TYR A 97 -1.63 11.49 -6.40
C TYR A 97 -2.51 10.61 -7.28
N ALA A 98 -3.74 11.06 -7.53
CA ALA A 98 -4.69 10.27 -8.31
C ALA A 98 -4.29 10.11 -9.79
N ASN A 99 -3.69 11.16 -10.37
CA ASN A 99 -3.39 11.25 -11.79
C ASN A 99 -2.32 12.32 -12.08
N ALA A 100 -1.89 12.37 -13.35
CA ALA A 100 -0.90 13.34 -13.83
C ALA A 100 -1.28 14.79 -13.54
N HIS A 101 -2.55 15.18 -13.70
CA HIS A 101 -3.01 16.55 -13.41
C HIS A 101 -2.81 16.92 -11.93
N ALA A 102 -3.13 16.01 -11.01
CA ALA A 102 -2.86 16.22 -9.57
C ALA A 102 -1.35 16.37 -9.31
N PHE A 103 -0.51 15.58 -9.97
CA PHE A 103 0.94 15.71 -9.85
C PHE A 103 1.46 17.02 -10.46
N THR A 104 0.97 17.47 -11.61
CA THR A 104 1.37 18.76 -12.19
C THR A 104 1.09 19.92 -11.23
N ARG A 105 -0.02 19.88 -10.50
CA ARG A 105 -0.39 20.94 -9.55
C ARG A 105 0.35 20.83 -8.22
N TYR A 106 0.47 19.63 -7.66
CA TYR A 106 0.92 19.44 -6.28
C TYR A 106 2.25 18.70 -6.17
N GLY A 107 2.59 17.89 -7.17
CA GLY A 107 3.81 17.10 -7.25
C GLY A 107 5.07 17.96 -7.31
N GLN A 108 6.20 17.29 -7.12
CA GLN A 108 7.54 17.86 -7.25
C GLN A 108 8.44 16.77 -7.85
N GLY A 109 9.46 17.17 -8.60
CA GLY A 109 10.42 16.24 -9.20
C GLY A 109 9.92 15.56 -10.47
N PRO A 110 10.57 14.46 -10.89
CA PRO A 110 10.23 13.73 -12.11
C PRO A 110 8.81 13.19 -12.07
N GLN A 111 8.11 13.29 -13.20
CA GLN A 111 6.74 12.80 -13.30
C GLN A 111 6.71 11.27 -13.28
N PRO A 112 5.83 10.66 -12.46
CA PRO A 112 5.56 9.23 -12.47
C PRO A 112 5.02 8.74 -13.82
N ASP A 113 5.34 7.49 -14.15
CA ASP A 113 4.87 6.77 -15.34
C ASP A 113 3.54 6.02 -15.10
N THR A 114 3.23 5.71 -13.83
CA THR A 114 2.03 4.98 -13.42
C THR A 114 1.15 5.78 -12.44
N TRP A 115 -0.16 5.51 -12.47
CA TRP A 115 -1.17 6.17 -11.65
C TRP A 115 -2.12 5.15 -11.02
N PRO A 116 -2.61 5.39 -9.78
CA PRO A 116 -2.22 6.49 -8.91
C PRO A 116 -0.75 6.39 -8.47
N ALA A 117 -0.09 7.52 -8.28
CA ALA A 117 1.31 7.58 -7.91
C ALA A 117 1.46 7.81 -6.41
N LEU A 118 2.50 7.21 -5.83
CA LEU A 118 2.78 7.31 -4.40
C LEU A 118 4.26 7.63 -4.18
N ASP A 119 4.52 8.82 -3.65
CA ASP A 119 5.86 9.25 -3.23
C ASP A 119 6.02 9.05 -1.72
N ILE A 120 6.85 8.10 -1.29
CA ILE A 120 7.06 7.76 0.11
C ILE A 120 8.47 8.14 0.57
N THR A 121 8.55 8.93 1.64
CA THR A 121 9.80 9.25 2.35
C THR A 121 9.77 8.69 3.77
N CYS A 122 10.82 7.97 4.16
CA CYS A 122 11.09 7.59 5.56
C CYS A 122 12.45 8.21 5.93
N PRO A 123 12.52 8.99 7.02
CA PRO A 123 13.73 9.72 7.41
C PRO A 123 14.84 8.80 7.96
#